data_AF-A0A9X1KUM4-F1
#
_entry.id   AF-A0A9X1KUM4-F1
#
_cell.length_a   1.000
_cell.length_b   1.000
_cell.length_c   1.000
_cell.angle_alpha   90.00
_cell.angle_beta   90.00
_cell.angle_gamma   90.00
#
_symmetry.space_group_name_H-M   'P 1'
#
loop_
_entity.id
_entity.type
_entity.pdbx_description
1 polymer ?
#
loop_
_entity_poly.entity_id
_entity_poly.type
_entity_poly.pdbx_seq_one_letter_code
_entity_poly.pdbx_strand_id
1 'polypeptide(L)'
;MHLMGWDHPRGTSLVERLENARLYPLTLLHSLSKKEKKLLIDNNLILAEEILVNTHLLVSIGLDEPKIRKVIKECRDLHEGVEPGNRGIVEQANS
;
A
#
# COMPACT_ATOMS: atom_id res chain seq x y z
N MET A 1 -31.02 -3.48 9.84
CA MET A 1 -29.99 -3.59 8.79
C MET A 1 -28.75 -2.89 9.30
N HIS A 2 -27.71 -3.63 9.67
CA HIS A 2 -26.46 -3.02 10.11
C HIS A 2 -25.68 -2.57 8.88
N LEU A 3 -25.73 -1.26 8.64
CA LEU A 3 -24.70 -0.58 7.88
C LEU A 3 -23.39 -0.86 8.62
N MET A 4 -22.55 -1.76 8.10
CA MET A 4 -21.17 -1.86 8.57
C MET A 4 -20.46 -0.60 8.10
N GLY A 5 -20.59 0.44 8.92
CA GLY A 5 -19.80 1.63 8.84
C GLY A 5 -18.33 1.24 8.96
N TRP A 6 -17.55 1.94 8.15
CA TRP A 6 -16.10 2.03 8.17
C TRP A 6 -15.64 2.63 9.51
N ASP A 7 -15.93 1.94 10.61
CA ASP A 7 -15.62 2.35 11.97
C ASP A 7 -14.14 2.06 12.21
N HIS A 8 -13.30 3.04 11.90
CA HIS A 8 -12.00 3.13 12.54
C HIS A 8 -12.22 3.67 13.94
N PRO A 9 -11.99 2.87 14.99
CA PRO A 9 -11.01 3.33 15.97
C PRO A 9 -10.25 2.19 16.68
N ARG A 10 -8.98 2.48 17.03
CA ARG A 10 -8.17 1.79 18.06
C ARG A 10 -7.78 0.33 17.78
N GLY A 11 -6.59 0.19 17.20
CA GLY A 11 -5.64 -0.90 17.50
C GLY A 11 -6.03 -2.28 16.99
N THR A 12 -5.09 -2.93 16.29
CA THR A 12 -5.00 -4.38 16.14
C THR A 12 -6.21 -5.10 15.54
N SER A 13 -6.23 -5.32 14.21
CA SER A 13 -6.57 -6.65 13.62
C SER A 13 -6.82 -6.72 12.09
N LEU A 14 -6.80 -5.63 11.32
CA LEU A 14 -6.84 -5.72 9.84
C LEU A 14 -5.65 -5.03 9.19
N VAL A 15 -5.44 -3.75 9.51
CA VAL A 15 -4.25 -2.99 9.08
C VAL A 15 -2.98 -3.71 9.53
N GLU A 16 -2.92 -4.17 10.77
CA GLU A 16 -1.74 -4.85 11.31
C GLU A 16 -1.53 -6.24 10.69
N ARG A 17 -2.60 -6.93 10.23
CA ARG A 17 -2.46 -8.19 9.47
C ARG A 17 -1.97 -7.91 8.05
N LEU A 18 -2.45 -6.83 7.42
CA LEU A 18 -1.98 -6.34 6.12
C LEU A 18 -0.50 -5.93 6.21
N GLU A 19 -0.10 -5.17 7.24
CA GLU A 19 1.29 -4.76 7.48
C GLU A 19 2.20 -5.97 7.77
N ASN A 20 1.77 -6.90 8.63
CA ASN A 20 2.52 -8.14 8.87
C ASN A 20 2.64 -9.02 7.60
N ALA A 21 1.62 -9.00 6.75
CA ALA A 21 1.63 -9.69 5.47
C ALA A 21 2.31 -8.87 4.35
N ARG A 22 2.79 -7.66 4.64
CA ARG A 22 3.37 -6.68 3.69
C ARG A 22 2.46 -6.36 2.49
N LEU A 23 1.16 -6.47 2.70
CA LEU A 23 0.13 -6.19 1.71
C LEU A 23 -0.27 -4.71 1.81
N TYR A 24 0.25 -3.88 0.91
CA TYR A 24 -0.03 -2.45 0.90
C TYR A 24 -1.18 -2.13 -0.06
N PRO A 25 -2.27 -1.47 0.39
CA PRO A 25 -3.34 -1.09 -0.50
C PRO A 25 -2.91 -0.02 -1.52
N LEU A 26 -3.40 -0.12 -2.75
CA LEU A 26 -3.14 0.81 -3.87
C LEU A 26 -3.53 2.27 -3.53
N THR A 27 -4.40 2.46 -2.55
CA THR A 27 -4.80 3.80 -2.09
C THR A 27 -3.62 4.62 -1.55
N LEU A 28 -2.57 3.96 -1.05
CA LEU A 28 -1.34 4.59 -0.52
C LEU A 28 -0.43 5.18 -1.61
N LEU A 29 -0.64 4.85 -2.88
CA LEU A 29 0.18 5.36 -3.98
C LEU A 29 -0.24 6.78 -4.35
N HIS A 30 0.56 7.78 -4.03
CA HIS A 30 0.32 9.19 -4.36
C HIS A 30 0.67 9.52 -5.82
N SER A 31 1.51 8.69 -6.48
CA SER A 31 1.87 8.87 -7.89
C SER A 31 0.71 8.61 -8.86
N LEU A 32 -0.37 7.99 -8.39
CA LEU A 32 -1.56 7.69 -9.17
C LEU A 32 -2.69 8.69 -8.90
N SER A 33 -3.28 9.19 -9.97
CA SER A 33 -4.46 10.04 -9.97
C SER A 33 -5.71 9.24 -9.62
N LYS A 34 -6.77 9.90 -9.14
CA LYS A 34 -8.06 9.22 -8.84
C LYS A 34 -8.60 8.38 -9.99
N LYS A 35 -8.45 8.85 -11.24
CA LYS A 35 -8.86 8.12 -12.45
C LYS A 35 -8.04 6.85 -12.66
N GLU A 36 -6.72 6.93 -12.53
CA GLU A 36 -5.79 5.81 -12.71
C GLU A 36 -6.00 4.75 -11.61
N LYS A 37 -6.19 5.19 -10.36
CA LYS A 37 -6.56 4.29 -9.24
C LYS A 37 -7.86 3.55 -9.53
N LYS A 38 -8.87 4.25 -10.06
CA LYS A 38 -10.14 3.63 -10.42
C LYS A 38 -9.97 2.58 -11.51
N LEU A 39 -9.18 2.86 -12.55
CA LEU A 39 -8.90 1.88 -13.60
C LEU A 39 -8.22 0.62 -13.05
N LEU A 40 -7.28 0.77 -12.13
CA LEU A 40 -6.62 -0.38 -11.49
C LEU A 40 -7.60 -1.19 -10.65
N ILE A 41 -8.44 -0.52 -9.84
CA ILE A 41 -9.50 -1.20 -9.06
C ILE A 41 -10.50 -1.91 -9.96
N ASP A 42 -10.90 -1.28 -11.08
CA ASP A 42 -11.80 -1.88 -12.07
C ASP A 42 -11.15 -3.10 -12.77
N ASN A 43 -9.81 -3.21 -12.74
CA ASN A 43 -9.03 -4.38 -13.17
C ASN A 43 -8.73 -5.37 -12.02
N ASN A 44 -9.43 -5.28 -10.89
CA ASN A 44 -9.22 -6.07 -9.67
C ASN A 44 -7.82 -5.91 -9.03
N LEU A 45 -7.07 -4.85 -9.37
CA LEU A 45 -5.82 -4.51 -8.70
C LEU A 45 -6.10 -3.61 -7.49
N ILE A 46 -5.93 -4.18 -6.30
CA ILE A 46 -6.13 -3.47 -5.03
C ILE A 46 -4.86 -3.37 -4.19
N LEU A 47 -3.83 -4.17 -4.50
CA LEU A 47 -2.55 -4.18 -3.77
C LEU A 47 -1.42 -3.57 -4.60
N ALA A 48 -0.55 -2.81 -3.94
CA ALA A 48 0.62 -2.18 -4.54
C ALA A 48 1.70 -3.20 -4.95
N GLU A 49 1.76 -4.36 -4.29
CA GLU A 49 2.68 -5.45 -4.66
C GLU A 49 2.26 -6.15 -5.96
N GLU A 50 0.96 -6.27 -6.22
CA GLU A 50 0.44 -6.87 -7.43
C GLU A 50 0.79 -6.02 -8.65
N ILE A 51 0.97 -4.71 -8.46
CA ILE A 51 1.47 -3.79 -9.49
C ILE A 51 2.94 -4.09 -9.83
N LEU A 52 3.77 -4.46 -8.85
CA LEU A 52 5.17 -4.83 -9.08
C LEU A 52 5.28 -6.12 -9.88
N VAL A 53 4.35 -7.06 -9.66
CA VAL A 53 4.27 -8.32 -10.43
C VAL A 53 3.65 -8.08 -11.82
N ASN A 54 2.64 -7.22 -11.90
CA ASN A 54 1.85 -6.97 -13.11
C ASN A 54 2.06 -5.54 -13.65
N THR A 55 3.31 -5.13 -13.82
CA THR A 55 3.63 -3.79 -14.35
C THR A 55 3.05 -3.53 -15.74
N HIS A 56 2.79 -4.60 -16.52
CA HIS A 56 2.08 -4.53 -17.80
C HIS A 56 0.67 -3.93 -17.69
N LEU A 57 0.00 -4.08 -16.53
CA LEU A 57 -1.33 -3.48 -16.31
C LEU A 57 -1.24 -1.96 -16.28
N LEU A 58 -0.14 -1.39 -15.78
CA LEU A 58 0.10 0.07 -15.84
C LEU A 58 0.19 0.56 -17.29
N VAL A 59 0.83 -0.22 -18.16
CA VAL A 59 0.88 0.07 -19.61
C VAL A 59 -0.52 -0.07 -20.23
N SER A 60 -1.26 -1.11 -19.86
CA SER A 60 -2.60 -1.39 -20.38
C SER A 60 -3.63 -0.31 -20.04
N ILE A 61 -3.50 0.36 -18.90
CA ILE A 61 -4.35 1.50 -18.52
C ILE A 61 -3.86 2.83 -19.10
N GLY A 62 -2.78 2.81 -19.89
CA GLY A 62 -2.26 3.97 -20.62
C GLY A 62 -1.33 4.88 -19.83
N LEU A 63 -0.61 4.38 -18.81
CA LEU A 63 0.42 5.19 -18.15
C LEU A 63 1.67 5.30 -19.02
N ASP A 64 2.25 6.50 -19.04
CA ASP A 64 3.54 6.75 -19.64
C ASP A 64 4.68 6.12 -18.82
N GLU A 65 5.71 5.67 -19.51
CA GLU A 65 6.92 5.07 -18.95
C GLU A 65 7.55 5.84 -17.76
N PRO A 66 7.72 7.18 -17.79
CA PRO A 66 8.22 7.93 -16.64
C PRO A 66 7.29 7.86 -15.42
N LYS A 67 5.98 7.74 -15.64
CA LYS A 67 5.01 7.62 -14.56
C LYS A 67 4.98 6.20 -13.99
N ILE A 68 5.08 5.19 -14.85
CA ILE A 68 5.27 3.79 -14.45
C ILE A 68 6.49 3.65 -13.53
N ARG A 69 7.63 4.24 -13.92
CA ARG A 69 8.85 4.24 -13.08
C ARG A 69 8.63 4.86 -11.69
N LYS A 70 7.88 5.97 -11.60
CA LYS A 70 7.53 6.59 -10.31
C LYS A 70 6.66 5.68 -9.45
N VAL A 71 5.63 5.08 -10.04
CA VAL A 71 4.72 4.16 -9.33
C VAL A 71 5.47 2.94 -8.80
N ILE A 72 6.31 2.31 -9.64
CA ILE A 72 7.13 1.17 -9.23
C ILE A 72 8.08 1.54 -8.10
N LYS A 73 8.71 2.72 -8.18
CA LYS A 73 9.59 3.22 -7.12
C LYS A 73 8.82 3.41 -5.82
N GLU A 74 7.65 4.05 -5.87
CA GLU A 74 6.81 4.26 -4.68
C GLU A 74 6.33 2.94 -4.07
N CYS A 75 5.91 1.98 -4.88
CA CYS A 75 5.55 0.63 -4.40
C CYS A 75 6.73 -0.05 -3.67
N ARG A 76 7.95 0.11 -4.19
CA ARG A 76 9.17 -0.43 -3.57
C ARG A 76 9.52 0.29 -2.28
N ASP A 77 9.45 1.62 -2.27
CA ASP A 77 9.71 2.44 -1.07
C ASP A 77 8.72 2.08 0.05
N LEU A 78 7.46 1.74 -0.27
CA LEU A 78 6.49 1.22 0.71
C LEU A 78 6.86 -0.16 1.26
N HIS A 79 7.45 -1.03 0.44
CA HIS A 79 7.86 -2.37 0.84
C HIS A 79 9.18 -2.37 1.64
N GLU A 80 10.10 -1.47 1.33
CA GLU A 80 11.42 -1.33 1.98
C GLU A 80 11.38 -0.38 3.18
N GLY A 81 10.45 0.59 3.20
CA GLY A 81 10.31 1.59 4.27
C GLY A 81 9.66 1.09 5.56
N VAL A 82 9.18 -0.16 5.61
CA VAL A 82 8.81 -0.81 6.85
C VAL A 82 10.04 -1.51 7.41
N GLU A 83 10.90 -0.72 8.05
CA GLU A 83 11.88 -1.26 8.98
C GLU A 83 11.15 -1.98 10.12
N PRO A 84 11.50 -3.23 10.47
CA PRO A 84 10.98 -3.90 11.67
C PRO A 84 11.47 -3.27 12.99
N GLY A 85 11.89 -2.01 12.99
CA GLY A 85 12.64 -1.35 14.05
C GLY A 85 11.83 -0.52 15.05
N ASN A 86 10.52 -0.29 14.85
CA ASN A 86 9.74 0.58 15.74
C ASN A 86 8.70 -0.19 16.59
N ARG A 87 9.15 -1.25 17.29
CA ARG A 87 8.54 -1.65 18.56
C ARG A 87 9.26 -0.89 19.67
N GLY A 88 8.59 0.09 20.27
CA GLY A 88 9.09 0.72 21.47
C GLY A 88 9.26 -0.30 22.60
N ILE A 89 10.45 -0.33 23.20
CA ILE A 89 10.60 -0.40 24.65
C ILE A 89 11.70 0.59 25.05
N VAL A 90 11.23 1.71 25.58
CA VAL A 90 11.95 2.48 26.59
C VAL A 90 12.02 1.61 27.85
N GLU A 91 13.03 0.76 28.01
CA GLU A 91 13.42 0.32 29.34
C GLU A 91 14.86 -0.21 29.40
N GLN A 92 15.57 0.26 30.41
CA GLN A 92 16.86 -0.19 30.95
C GLN A 92 18.14 0.35 30.31
N ALA A 93 18.49 1.57 30.70
CA ALA A 93 19.89 1.96 30.93
C ALA A 93 19.95 2.84 32.19
N ASN A 94 19.91 2.18 33.35
CA ASN A 94 20.38 2.74 34.60
C ASN A 94 21.46 1.77 35.12
N SER A 95 22.72 2.18 34.99
CA SER A 95 23.90 1.62 35.67
C SER A 95 24.94 2.73 35.76
#